data_AF-A0AAF0UYD6-F1
#
_entry.id   AF-A0AAF0UYD6-F1
#
_cell.length_a   1.000
_cell.length_b   1.000
_cell.length_c   1.000
_cell.angle_alpha   90.00
_cell.angle_beta   90.00
_cell.angle_gamma   90.00
#
_symmetry.space_group_name_H-M   'P 1'
#
loop_
_entity.id
_entity.type
_entity.pdbx_description
1 polymer ?
#
loop_
_entity_poly.entity_id
_entity_poly.type
_entity_poly.pdbx_seq_one_letter_code
_entity_poly.pdbx_strand_id
1 'polypeptide(L)'
;MGSQVTEHGTSNLSVVMFSWLAYGHISPFLNVAKKLADRGFLIYLCSTPINLKSTIKKIPEKYADSIQLIELHLPELPELPPHYHTTNGLPPHLNHTLKMALKMSKPNFSKILQNLKPDLVIYDIMQQWAERVANEHNIPAVRLLTFGAAVLSYFLT
;
A
#
# COMPACT_ATOMS: atom_id res chain seq x y z
N MET A 1 -40.73 7.57 -28.61
CA MET A 1 -40.29 7.61 -27.19
C MET A 1 -38.85 7.11 -27.17
N GLY A 2 -37.89 8.04 -27.04
CA GLY A 2 -36.47 7.72 -27.08
C GLY A 2 -36.04 7.07 -25.77
N SER A 3 -35.48 5.88 -25.87
CA SER A 3 -34.81 5.21 -24.76
C SER A 3 -33.55 6.01 -24.41
N GLN A 4 -33.56 6.67 -23.25
CA GLN A 4 -32.34 7.23 -22.67
C GLN A 4 -31.43 6.07 -22.27
N VAL A 5 -30.35 5.89 -23.02
CA VAL A 5 -29.21 5.09 -22.57
C VAL A 5 -28.55 5.91 -21.47
N THR A 6 -28.67 5.45 -20.23
CA THR A 6 -27.87 6.00 -19.12
C THR A 6 -26.42 5.63 -19.37
N GLU A 7 -25.61 6.60 -19.80
CA GLU A 7 -24.15 6.50 -19.72
C GLU A 7 -23.78 6.29 -18.25
N HIS A 8 -23.42 5.06 -17.91
CA HIS A 8 -22.62 4.81 -16.72
C HIS A 8 -21.27 5.50 -16.95
N GLY A 9 -21.06 6.67 -16.34
CA GLY A 9 -19.74 7.29 -16.28
C GLY A 9 -18.75 6.23 -15.81
N THR A 10 -17.74 5.95 -16.63
CA THR A 10 -16.73 4.92 -16.36
C THR A 10 -15.93 5.34 -15.13
N SER A 11 -16.39 4.93 -13.95
CA SER A 11 -15.62 5.09 -12.72
C SER A 11 -14.38 4.20 -12.84
N ASN A 12 -13.21 4.81 -12.75
CA ASN A 12 -11.95 4.07 -12.74
C ASN A 12 -11.90 3.23 -11.47
N LEU A 13 -11.66 1.93 -11.62
CA LEU A 13 -11.43 1.04 -10.48
C LEU A 13 -10.22 1.54 -9.69
N SER A 14 -10.34 1.54 -8.38
CA SER A 14 -9.39 2.12 -7.45
C SER A 14 -8.72 1.05 -6.59
N VAL A 15 -7.41 1.16 -6.41
CA VAL A 15 -6.60 0.15 -5.73
C VAL A 15 -5.73 0.80 -4.67
N VAL A 16 -5.87 0.36 -3.42
CA VAL A 16 -4.89 0.68 -2.38
C VAL A 16 -3.76 -0.34 -2.45
N MET A 17 -2.53 0.16 -2.59
CA MET A 17 -1.33 -0.64 -2.63
C MET A 17 -0.51 -0.38 -1.37
N PHE A 18 -0.35 -1.39 -0.52
CA PHE A 18 0.28 -1.27 0.80
C PHE A 18 1.49 -2.20 0.93
N SER A 19 2.69 -1.63 0.82
CA SER A 19 3.96 -2.37 0.85
C SER A 19 4.61 -2.39 2.23
N TRP A 20 5.50 -3.35 2.47
CA TRP A 20 6.43 -3.27 3.60
C TRP A 20 7.32 -2.02 3.50
N LEU A 21 7.73 -1.48 4.66
CA LEU A 21 8.41 -0.18 4.81
C LEU A 21 9.89 -0.19 4.39
N ALA A 22 10.24 -1.06 3.44
CA ALA A 22 11.58 -1.26 2.91
C ALA A 22 11.60 -0.97 1.40
N TYR A 23 12.65 -0.32 0.90
CA TYR A 23 12.75 0.05 -0.52
C TYR A 23 12.73 -1.14 -1.48
N GLY A 24 13.26 -2.30 -1.04
CA GLY A 24 13.19 -3.54 -1.80
C GLY A 24 11.76 -4.03 -2.06
N HIS A 25 10.78 -3.61 -1.26
CA HIS A 25 9.36 -3.92 -1.42
C HIS A 25 8.60 -2.77 -2.09
N ILE A 26 8.88 -1.53 -1.68
CA ILE A 26 8.24 -0.32 -2.24
C ILE A 26 8.49 -0.20 -3.75
N SER A 27 9.70 -0.52 -4.23
CA SER A 27 10.03 -0.37 -5.66
C SER A 27 9.25 -1.34 -6.56
N PRO A 28 9.16 -2.65 -6.28
CA PRO A 28 8.24 -3.55 -6.99
C PRO A 28 6.78 -3.09 -6.96
N PHE A 29 6.29 -2.63 -5.80
CA PHE A 29 4.93 -2.09 -5.69
C PHE A 29 4.71 -0.89 -6.60
N LEU A 30 5.65 0.05 -6.66
CA LEU A 30 5.57 1.18 -7.58
C LEU A 30 5.57 0.75 -9.06
N ASN A 31 6.33 -0.29 -9.42
CA ASN A 31 6.33 -0.82 -10.78
C ASN A 31 4.97 -1.43 -11.15
N VAL A 32 4.35 -2.18 -10.23
CA VAL A 32 3.00 -2.72 -10.43
C VAL A 32 1.96 -1.59 -10.48
N ALA A 33 2.06 -0.59 -9.61
CA ALA A 33 1.21 0.60 -9.62
C ALA A 33 1.21 1.28 -10.99
N LYS A 34 2.40 1.51 -11.57
CA LYS A 34 2.56 2.10 -12.91
C LYS A 34 1.87 1.25 -13.99
N LYS A 35 1.99 -0.08 -13.93
CA LYS A 35 1.35 -0.99 -14.90
C LYS A 35 -0.16 -1.05 -14.76
N LEU A 36 -0.70 -0.89 -13.56
CA LEU A 36 -2.15 -0.80 -13.33
C LEU A 36 -2.67 0.58 -13.75
N ALA A 37 -1.94 1.65 -13.45
CA ALA A 37 -2.27 3.00 -13.93
C ALA A 37 -2.31 3.07 -15.47
N ASP A 38 -1.34 2.44 -16.16
CA ASP A 38 -1.34 2.31 -17.63
C ASP A 38 -2.60 1.57 -18.17
N ARG A 39 -3.36 0.87 -17.31
CA ARG A 39 -4.60 0.15 -17.64
C ARG A 39 -5.87 0.88 -17.16
N GLY A 40 -5.74 2.12 -16.69
CA GLY A 40 -6.88 2.93 -16.26
C GLY A 40 -7.29 2.79 -14.80
N PHE A 41 -6.51 2.09 -13.97
CA PHE A 41 -6.77 2.03 -12.53
C PHE A 41 -6.29 3.29 -11.82
N LEU A 42 -7.06 3.76 -10.84
CA LEU A 42 -6.61 4.77 -9.88
C LEU A 42 -5.87 4.08 -8.74
N ILE A 43 -4.61 4.45 -8.50
CA ILE A 43 -3.76 3.81 -7.50
C ILE A 43 -3.53 4.73 -6.31
N TYR A 44 -3.74 4.18 -5.12
CA TYR A 44 -3.39 4.79 -3.85
C TYR A 44 -2.18 4.04 -3.26
N LEU A 45 -0.97 4.57 -3.46
CA LEU A 45 0.25 4.03 -2.85
C LEU A 45 0.30 4.45 -1.37
N CYS A 46 0.04 3.49 -0.47
CA CYS A 46 -0.03 3.71 0.96
C CYS A 46 1.29 3.32 1.65
N SER A 47 1.91 4.25 2.39
CA SER A 47 3.13 4.01 3.16
C SER A 47 3.35 5.14 4.18
N THR A 48 4.38 5.02 5.02
CA THR A 48 4.78 6.06 5.96
C THR A 48 5.29 7.32 5.25
N PRO A 49 5.14 8.53 5.85
CA PRO A 49 5.54 9.79 5.22
C PRO A 49 7.01 9.81 4.76
N ILE A 50 7.93 9.28 5.58
CA ILE A 50 9.36 9.24 5.22
C ILE A 50 9.63 8.39 3.96
N ASN A 51 8.93 7.28 3.80
CA ASN A 51 9.07 6.45 2.61
C ASN A 51 8.44 7.13 1.38
N LEU A 52 7.28 7.75 1.53
CA LEU A 52 6.59 8.45 0.43
C LEU A 52 7.39 9.64 -0.10
N LYS A 53 8.08 10.38 0.77
CA LYS A 53 9.00 11.46 0.37
C LYS A 53 10.09 10.99 -0.59
N SER A 54 10.54 9.73 -0.48
CA SER A 54 11.50 9.14 -1.41
C SER A 54 10.85 8.61 -2.69
N THR A 55 9.61 8.11 -2.58
CA THR A 55 8.85 7.52 -3.69
C THR A 55 8.37 8.56 -4.68
N ILE A 56 7.93 9.74 -4.22
CA ILE A 56 7.39 10.80 -5.08
C ILE A 56 8.35 11.19 -6.21
N LYS A 57 9.65 11.23 -5.93
CA LYS A 57 10.70 11.56 -6.91
C LYS A 57 10.84 10.53 -8.03
N LYS A 58 10.26 9.33 -7.86
CA LYS A 58 10.33 8.20 -8.80
C LYS A 58 9.05 8.03 -9.62
N ILE A 59 8.06 8.91 -9.45
CA ILE A 59 6.79 8.89 -10.18
C ILE A 59 6.90 9.91 -11.33
N PRO A 60 6.96 9.45 -12.59
CA PRO A 60 6.87 10.32 -13.76
C PRO A 60 5.56 11.11 -13.77
N GLU A 61 5.62 12.34 -14.29
CA GLU A 61 4.46 13.26 -14.38
C GLU A 61 3.23 12.64 -15.05
N LYS A 62 3.42 11.77 -16.06
CA LYS A 62 2.32 11.04 -16.71
C LYS A 62 1.46 10.20 -15.77
N TYR A 63 1.94 9.91 -14.56
CA TYR A 63 1.22 9.15 -13.54
C TYR A 63 0.68 10.02 -12.40
N ALA A 64 0.85 11.35 -12.44
CA ALA A 64 0.47 12.24 -11.34
C ALA A 64 -1.02 12.14 -10.99
N ASP A 65 -1.89 11.99 -11.98
CA ASP A 65 -3.35 11.90 -11.76
C ASP A 65 -3.83 10.47 -11.44
N SER A 66 -3.02 9.46 -11.75
CA SER A 66 -3.38 8.05 -11.60
C SER A 66 -2.72 7.35 -10.42
N ILE A 67 -1.67 7.96 -9.82
CA ILE A 67 -0.99 7.43 -8.64
C ILE A 67 -0.96 8.50 -7.55
N GLN A 68 -1.80 8.33 -6.54
CA GLN A 68 -1.88 9.18 -5.36
C GLN A 68 -1.12 8.55 -4.20
N LEU A 69 -0.41 9.37 -3.43
CA LEU A 69 0.33 8.92 -2.25
C LEU A 69 -0.52 9.11 -1.00
N ILE A 70 -0.69 8.04 -0.22
CA ILE A 70 -1.49 8.05 1.00
C ILE A 70 -0.62 7.80 2.21
N GLU A 71 -0.54 8.78 3.10
CA GLU A 71 0.26 8.71 4.31
C GLU A 71 -0.39 7.80 5.37
N LEU A 72 0.34 6.77 5.78
CA LEU A 72 0.03 5.96 6.96
C LEU A 72 0.93 6.40 8.11
N HIS A 73 0.36 7.12 9.07
CA HIS A 73 1.08 7.49 10.29
C HIS A 73 1.14 6.30 11.26
N LEU A 74 2.35 5.97 11.71
CA LEU A 74 2.57 5.03 12.80
C LEU A 74 2.45 5.76 14.13
N PRO A 75 2.12 5.05 15.23
CA PRO A 75 2.24 5.64 16.56
C PRO A 75 3.68 6.07 16.82
N GLU A 76 3.85 7.22 17.47
CA GLU A 76 5.14 7.65 17.99
C GLU A 76 5.48 6.80 19.21
N LEU A 77 6.62 6.10 19.14
CA LEU A 77 7.18 5.36 20.26
C LEU A 77 8.50 6.04 20.66
N PRO A 78 8.90 6.04 21.94
CA PRO A 78 10.12 6.72 22.39
C PRO A 78 11.38 6.33 21.60
N GLU A 79 11.48 5.04 21.23
CA GLU A 79 12.61 4.49 20.48
C GLU A 79 12.40 4.52 18.95
N LEU A 80 11.22 4.97 18.47
CA LEU A 80 10.84 4.94 17.06
C LEU A 80 10.24 6.28 16.60
N PRO A 81 11.06 7.34 16.55
CA PRO A 81 10.67 8.63 15.98
C PRO A 81 10.31 8.53 14.49
N PRO A 82 9.63 9.53 13.90
CA PRO A 82 9.14 9.48 12.51
C PRO A 82 10.20 9.16 11.44
N HIS A 83 11.46 9.55 11.66
CA HIS A 83 12.54 9.25 10.71
C HIS A 83 12.99 7.78 10.72
N TYR A 84 12.53 7.00 11.70
CA TYR A 84 12.72 5.55 11.79
C TYR A 84 11.46 4.76 11.40
N HIS A 85 10.45 5.42 10.83
CA HIS A 85 9.28 4.74 10.25
C HIS A 85 9.60 4.14 8.86
N THR A 86 10.80 3.59 8.70
CA THR A 86 11.35 2.95 7.50
C THR A 86 12.44 1.97 7.94
N THR A 87 12.72 0.93 7.16
CA THR A 87 13.88 0.06 7.44
C THR A 87 15.20 0.71 7.02
N ASN A 88 15.17 1.77 6.22
CA ASN A 88 16.37 2.45 5.75
C ASN A 88 17.04 3.22 6.91
N GLY A 89 18.26 2.84 7.27
CA GLY A 89 18.98 3.46 8.39
C GLY A 89 18.42 3.11 9.77
N LEU A 90 17.52 2.12 9.87
CA LEU A 90 16.97 1.65 11.14
C LEU A 90 18.00 0.78 11.88
N PRO A 91 18.33 1.08 13.15
CA PRO A 91 19.12 0.19 13.99
C PRO A 91 18.51 -1.23 14.05
N PRO A 92 19.31 -2.32 13.88
CA PRO A 92 18.77 -3.67 13.77
C PRO A 92 17.86 -4.12 14.92
N HIS A 93 18.14 -3.68 16.15
CA HIS A 93 17.36 -4.00 17.34
C HIS A 93 15.94 -3.40 17.30
N LEU A 94 15.70 -2.35 16.53
CA LEU A 94 14.39 -1.69 16.39
C LEU A 94 13.49 -2.32 15.31
N ASN A 95 13.96 -3.34 14.57
CA ASN A 95 13.15 -4.01 13.56
C ASN A 95 11.84 -4.57 14.13
N HIS A 96 11.89 -5.14 15.33
CA HIS A 96 10.69 -5.64 16.01
C HIS A 96 9.76 -4.48 16.41
N THR A 97 10.32 -3.40 16.95
CA THR A 97 9.59 -2.17 17.30
C THR A 97 8.87 -1.57 16.10
N LEU A 98 9.53 -1.49 14.93
CA LEU A 98 8.91 -1.03 13.69
C LEU A 98 7.75 -1.93 13.24
N LYS A 99 7.90 -3.26 13.30
CA LYS A 99 6.82 -4.21 12.98
C LYS A 99 5.64 -4.04 13.94
N MET A 100 5.89 -3.81 15.22
CA MET A 100 4.85 -3.54 16.21
C MET A 100 4.14 -2.22 15.96
N ALA A 101 4.87 -1.13 15.71
CA ALA A 101 4.29 0.17 15.38
C ALA A 101 3.39 0.07 14.12
N LEU A 102 3.85 -0.64 13.09
CA LEU A 102 3.04 -0.89 11.88
C LEU A 102 1.80 -1.73 12.16
N LYS A 103 1.87 -2.72 13.06
CA LYS A 103 0.69 -3.48 13.49
C LYS A 103 -0.27 -2.64 14.32
N MET A 104 0.23 -1.70 15.12
CA MET A 104 -0.58 -0.78 15.92
C MET A 104 -1.30 0.26 15.05
N SER A 105 -0.80 0.57 13.84
CA SER A 105 -1.45 1.50 12.91
C SER A 105 -2.64 0.91 12.15
N LYS A 106 -3.12 -0.28 12.52
CA LYS A 106 -4.36 -0.88 11.98
C LYS A 106 -5.56 0.07 11.97
N PRO A 107 -5.87 0.82 13.05
CA PRO A 107 -7.00 1.74 13.05
C PRO A 107 -6.83 2.87 12.01
N ASN A 108 -5.59 3.36 11.84
CA ASN A 108 -5.28 4.38 10.85
C ASN A 108 -5.46 3.84 9.42
N PHE A 109 -4.99 2.62 9.17
CA PHE A 109 -5.22 1.95 7.89
C PHE A 109 -6.71 1.69 7.63
N SER A 110 -7.45 1.25 8.65
CA SER A 110 -8.91 1.07 8.58
C SER A 110 -9.62 2.37 8.21
N LYS A 111 -9.24 3.50 8.82
CA LYS A 111 -9.76 4.82 8.48
C LYS A 111 -9.42 5.25 7.05
N ILE A 112 -8.22 4.93 6.55
CA ILE A 112 -7.84 5.14 5.15
C ILE A 112 -8.79 4.39 4.23
N LEU A 113 -9.05 3.11 4.49
CA LEU A 113 -9.96 2.30 3.67
C LEU A 113 -11.41 2.82 3.75
N GLN A 114 -11.88 3.23 4.92
CA GLN A 114 -13.20 3.81 5.11
C GLN A 114 -13.42 5.08 4.29
N ASN A 115 -12.38 5.92 4.20
CA ASN A 115 -12.43 7.20 3.50
C ASN A 115 -12.31 7.03 1.99
N LEU A 116 -11.36 6.20 1.54
CA LEU A 116 -11.06 6.01 0.12
C LEU A 116 -12.07 5.06 -0.54
N LYS A 117 -12.60 4.07 0.20
CA LYS A 117 -13.47 2.99 -0.28
C LYS A 117 -12.96 2.35 -1.58
N PRO A 118 -11.70 1.85 -1.60
CA PRO A 118 -11.13 1.28 -2.82
C PRO A 118 -11.82 -0.02 -3.21
N ASP A 119 -11.73 -0.37 -4.49
CA ASP A 119 -12.26 -1.61 -5.04
C ASP A 119 -11.38 -2.82 -4.71
N LEU A 120 -10.09 -2.61 -4.43
CA LEU A 120 -9.11 -3.66 -4.13
C LEU A 120 -8.00 -3.15 -3.20
N VAL A 121 -7.55 -4.01 -2.29
CA VAL A 121 -6.29 -3.84 -1.56
C VAL A 121 -5.25 -4.83 -2.09
N ILE A 122 -4.12 -4.34 -2.60
CA ILE A 122 -2.94 -5.16 -2.85
C ILE A 122 -1.95 -4.91 -1.72
N TYR A 123 -1.59 -5.96 -0.98
CA TYR A 123 -0.76 -5.83 0.21
C TYR A 123 0.43 -6.78 0.20
N ASP A 124 1.46 -6.43 0.95
CA ASP A 124 2.69 -7.22 1.05
C ASP A 124 2.57 -8.34 2.09
N ILE A 125 3.20 -9.48 1.83
CA ILE A 125 3.15 -10.66 2.70
C ILE A 125 3.60 -10.37 4.14
N MET A 126 4.42 -9.35 4.35
CA MET A 126 4.90 -8.93 5.66
C MET A 126 3.78 -8.31 6.54
N GLN A 127 2.61 -7.98 5.98
CA GLN A 127 1.46 -7.40 6.69
C GLN A 127 0.18 -8.22 6.49
N GLN A 128 0.17 -9.50 6.86
CA GLN A 128 -1.01 -10.37 6.80
C GLN A 128 -2.27 -9.79 7.48
N TRP A 129 -2.09 -8.87 8.45
CA TRP A 129 -3.21 -8.21 9.09
C TRP A 129 -3.99 -7.25 8.17
N ALA A 130 -3.41 -6.78 7.07
CA ALA A 130 -4.05 -5.85 6.16
C ALA A 130 -5.27 -6.46 5.47
N GLU A 131 -5.21 -7.75 5.12
CA GLU A 131 -6.34 -8.50 4.58
C GLU A 131 -7.52 -8.49 5.54
N ARG A 132 -7.28 -8.75 6.83
CA ARG A 132 -8.35 -8.75 7.83
C ARG A 132 -9.03 -7.36 7.91
N VAL A 133 -8.23 -6.30 7.90
CA VAL A 133 -8.77 -4.93 7.93
C VAL A 133 -9.56 -4.63 6.66
N ALA A 134 -9.07 -5.03 5.47
CA ALA A 134 -9.80 -4.86 4.22
C ALA A 134 -11.14 -5.61 4.20
N ASN A 135 -11.15 -6.86 4.69
CA ASN A 135 -12.36 -7.68 4.78
C ASN A 135 -13.40 -7.10 5.75
N GLU A 136 -12.97 -6.45 6.84
CA GLU A 136 -13.87 -5.71 7.76
C GLU A 136 -14.63 -4.57 7.05
N HIS A 137 -14.10 -4.06 5.93
CA HIS A 137 -14.74 -3.06 5.06
C HIS A 137 -15.40 -3.67 3.81
N ASN A 138 -15.47 -5.00 3.70
CA ASN A 138 -15.94 -5.72 2.51
C ASN A 138 -15.13 -5.42 1.23
N ILE A 139 -13.83 -5.13 1.38
CA ILE A 139 -12.92 -4.86 0.26
C ILE A 139 -12.08 -6.12 0.00
N PRO A 140 -12.06 -6.66 -1.23
CA PRO A 140 -11.20 -7.80 -1.54
C PRO A 140 -9.73 -7.43 -1.38
N ALA A 141 -8.91 -8.40 -0.94
CA ALA A 141 -7.48 -8.20 -0.71
C ALA A 141 -6.64 -9.27 -1.40
N VAL A 142 -5.55 -8.85 -2.05
CA VAL A 142 -4.62 -9.74 -2.77
C VAL A 142 -3.19 -9.52 -2.26
N ARG A 143 -2.47 -10.62 -2.04
CA ARG A 143 -1.06 -10.60 -1.66
C ARG A 143 -0.17 -10.39 -2.87
N LEU A 144 0.75 -9.44 -2.78
CA LEU A 144 1.86 -9.31 -3.71
C LEU A 144 3.14 -9.82 -3.05
N LEU A 145 3.76 -10.82 -3.69
CA LEU A 145 5.03 -11.38 -3.27
C LEU A 145 6.15 -10.72 -4.07
N THR A 146 7.13 -10.16 -3.37
CA THR A 146 8.27 -9.45 -3.97
C THR A 146 9.52 -10.33 -4.11
N PHE A 147 9.40 -11.62 -3.83
CA PHE A 147 10.46 -12.63 -3.94
C PHE A 147 10.05 -13.77 -4.88
N GLY A 148 11.06 -14.49 -5.39
CA GLY A 148 10.85 -15.57 -6.36
C GLY A 148 10.09 -16.76 -5.79
N ALA A 149 9.39 -17.49 -6.67
CA ALA A 149 8.60 -18.67 -6.32
C ALA A 149 9.41 -19.77 -5.62
N ALA A 150 10.70 -19.92 -5.96
CA ALA A 150 11.59 -20.89 -5.31
C ALA A 150 11.79 -20.60 -3.81
N VAL A 151 11.97 -19.33 -3.45
CA VAL A 151 12.12 -18.90 -2.05
C VAL A 151 10.81 -19.16 -1.30
N LEU A 152 9.67 -18.82 -1.91
CA LEU A 152 8.37 -19.09 -1.33
C LEU A 152 8.16 -20.60 -1.09
N SER A 153 8.46 -21.43 -2.08
CA SER A 153 8.32 -22.89 -1.97
C SER A 153 9.11 -23.42 -0.79
N TYR A 154 10.36 -22.99 -0.60
CA TYR A 154 11.20 -23.43 0.51
C TYR A 154 10.61 -23.10 1.89
N PHE A 155 9.93 -21.96 2.04
CA PHE A 155 9.34 -21.55 3.32
C PHE A 155 7.91 -22.07 3.54
N LEU A 156 7.24 -22.57 2.49
CA LEU A 156 5.86 -23.07 2.56
C LEU A 156 5.76 -24.60 2.48
N THR A 157 6.84 -25.31 2.12
CA THR A 157 6.96 -26.78 2.26
C THR A 157 7.48 -27.14 3.64
#